data_AF-A0A1G5SQS9-F1
#
_entry.id   AF-A0A1G5SQS9-F1
#
_cell.length_a   1.000
_cell.length_b   1.000
_cell.length_c   1.000
_cell.angle_alpha   90.00
_cell.angle_beta   90.00
_cell.angle_gamma   90.00
#
_symmetry.space_group_name_H-M   'P 1'
#
loop_
_entity.id
_entity.type
_entity.pdbx_description
1 polymer ?
#
loop_
_entity_poly.entity_id
_entity_poly.type
_entity_poly.pdbx_seq_one_letter_code
_entity_poly.pdbx_strand_id
1 'polypeptide(L)'
;MNIRKDFESVAPFLHRLAGIGDVFAKYNLENWPHLRHNEDFRKIYTFSTLYSWQFDALYAKGRDFAIFAAGCLKDFNDVGQFPTLSLYVDSFENTWGYRDELKNFLDETKELASFEETPWAVSRMIIIFDHQLRLMEAVRGTVEILKNTHLYKIEKGEACVEKEQNISIGNINGKVNINSIDSSTNIKIDSSSIFLSLRKAIADSDIKDAAKSRLFEGIESMEKANGSWAFSEKYKDFIQQSANHMAIVAPFIPALTSLLGV
;
A
#
# COMPACT_ATOMS: atom_id res chain seq x y z
N MET A 1 11.82 -7.96 -11.48
CA MET A 1 12.83 -8.35 -10.45
C MET A 1 12.20 -9.34 -9.50
N ASN A 2 12.91 -10.38 -9.07
CA ASN A 2 12.39 -11.33 -8.08
C ASN A 2 12.57 -10.75 -6.67
N ILE A 3 11.56 -10.85 -5.81
CA ILE A 3 11.63 -10.43 -4.40
C ILE A 3 11.99 -11.65 -3.57
N ARG A 4 12.80 -11.48 -2.52
CA ARG A 4 13.10 -12.57 -1.59
C ARG A 4 11.82 -13.08 -0.92
N LYS A 5 11.72 -14.39 -0.73
CA LYS A 5 10.52 -15.05 -0.18
C LYS A 5 10.13 -14.58 1.23
N ASP A 6 11.11 -14.20 2.04
CA ASP A 6 10.89 -13.66 3.38
C ASP A 6 10.27 -12.25 3.35
N PHE A 7 10.33 -11.56 2.22
CA PHE A 7 9.68 -10.26 2.01
C PHE A 7 8.38 -10.34 1.21
N GLU A 8 7.82 -11.54 1.01
CA GLU A 8 6.61 -11.75 0.20
C GLU A 8 5.43 -10.88 0.65
N SER A 9 5.24 -10.75 1.96
CA SER A 9 4.15 -9.96 2.56
C SER A 9 4.23 -8.46 2.25
N VAL A 10 5.42 -7.97 1.87
CA VAL A 10 5.68 -6.56 1.54
C VAL A 10 6.13 -6.37 0.09
N ALA A 11 6.11 -7.44 -0.72
CA ALA A 11 6.59 -7.44 -2.10
C ALA A 11 6.00 -6.33 -2.98
N PRO A 12 4.70 -5.95 -2.89
CA PRO A 12 4.16 -4.85 -3.70
C PRO A 12 4.88 -3.51 -3.48
N PHE A 13 5.30 -3.22 -2.25
CA PHE A 13 6.01 -1.99 -1.92
C PHE A 13 7.46 -2.03 -2.41
N LEU A 14 8.11 -3.17 -2.27
CA LEU A 14 9.47 -3.38 -2.77
C LEU A 14 9.52 -3.35 -4.31
N HIS A 15 8.51 -3.87 -5.00
CA HIS A 15 8.35 -3.72 -6.44
C HIS A 15 8.20 -2.26 -6.86
N ARG A 16 7.44 -1.46 -6.11
CA ARG A 16 7.32 -0.02 -6.36
C ARG A 16 8.68 0.67 -6.23
N LEU A 17 9.42 0.41 -5.15
CA LEU A 17 10.77 0.96 -4.97
C LEU A 17 11.71 0.56 -6.11
N ALA A 18 11.74 -0.71 -6.46
CA ALA A 18 12.56 -1.22 -7.56
C ALA A 18 12.23 -0.57 -8.90
N GLY A 19 10.94 -0.39 -9.21
CA GLY A 19 10.49 0.29 -10.42
C GLY A 19 10.88 1.76 -10.45
N ILE A 20 10.86 2.46 -9.32
CA ILE A 20 11.41 3.82 -9.21
C ILE A 20 12.94 3.78 -9.43
N GLY A 21 13.65 2.79 -8.87
CA GLY A 21 15.07 2.57 -9.11
C GLY A 21 15.42 2.32 -10.58
N ASP A 22 14.55 1.67 -11.35
CA ASP A 22 14.72 1.52 -12.81
C ASP A 22 14.65 2.89 -13.53
N VAL A 23 13.74 3.77 -13.10
CA VAL A 23 13.64 5.13 -13.65
C VAL A 23 14.91 5.93 -13.34
N PHE A 24 15.45 5.85 -12.11
CA PHE A 24 16.71 6.49 -11.76
C PHE A 24 17.91 5.92 -12.54
N ALA A 25 17.94 4.59 -12.76
CA ALA A 25 18.98 3.96 -13.59
C ALA A 25 18.97 4.52 -15.01
N LYS A 26 17.77 4.72 -15.58
CA LYS A 26 17.60 5.37 -16.89
C LYS A 26 18.15 6.80 -16.91
N TYR A 27 17.87 7.59 -15.88
CA TYR A 27 18.42 8.95 -15.78
C TYR A 27 19.95 8.95 -15.77
N ASN A 28 20.55 8.09 -14.96
CA ASN A 28 22.01 7.97 -14.87
C ASN A 28 22.66 7.51 -16.19
N LEU A 29 22.11 6.48 -16.83
CA LEU A 29 22.75 5.83 -17.98
C LEU A 29 22.47 6.52 -19.30
N GLU A 30 21.28 7.11 -19.45
CA GLU A 30 20.82 7.68 -20.72
C GLU A 30 20.75 9.20 -20.63
N ASN A 31 19.88 9.74 -19.76
CA ASN A 31 19.49 11.13 -19.87
C ASN A 31 20.60 12.12 -19.46
N TRP A 32 21.21 11.94 -18.29
CA TRP A 32 22.25 12.85 -17.80
C TRP A 32 23.48 12.89 -18.72
N PRO A 33 24.08 11.75 -19.12
CA PRO A 33 25.22 11.76 -20.04
C PRO A 33 24.87 12.33 -21.41
N HIS A 34 23.67 12.02 -21.92
CA HIS A 34 23.20 12.55 -23.20
C HIS A 34 23.15 14.08 -23.18
N LEU A 35 22.49 14.67 -22.17
CA LEU A 35 22.42 16.12 -22.04
C LEU A 35 23.81 16.76 -21.86
N ARG A 36 24.73 16.11 -21.15
CA ARG A 36 26.10 16.62 -20.94
C ARG A 36 26.96 16.61 -22.20
N HIS A 37 26.81 15.59 -23.04
CA HIS A 37 27.78 15.30 -24.10
C HIS A 37 27.26 15.49 -25.53
N ASN A 38 25.96 15.31 -25.75
CA ASN A 38 25.38 15.24 -27.08
C ASN A 38 24.54 16.47 -27.45
N GLU A 39 24.33 17.37 -26.50
CA GLU A 39 23.51 18.56 -26.64
C GLU A 39 24.35 19.83 -26.48
N ASP A 40 23.71 20.97 -26.26
CA ASP A 40 24.37 22.27 -26.20
C ASP A 40 24.99 22.64 -24.84
N PHE A 41 25.18 21.65 -23.95
CA PHE A 41 25.71 21.89 -22.60
C PHE A 41 27.10 22.54 -22.58
N ARG A 42 27.94 22.33 -23.59
CA ARG A 42 29.27 23.00 -23.65
C ARG A 42 29.18 24.53 -23.68
N LYS A 43 28.03 25.10 -24.05
CA LYS A 43 27.79 26.54 -24.00
C LYS A 43 27.85 27.11 -22.58
N ILE A 44 27.78 26.30 -21.52
CA ILE A 44 27.89 26.83 -20.15
C ILE A 44 29.21 27.58 -19.92
N TYR A 45 30.29 27.21 -20.64
CA TYR A 45 31.60 27.83 -20.50
C TYR A 45 31.71 29.22 -21.15
N THR A 46 30.65 29.71 -21.80
CA THR A 46 30.59 31.09 -22.28
C THR A 46 30.04 32.06 -21.22
N PHE A 47 29.44 31.54 -20.14
CA PHE A 47 28.93 32.35 -19.04
C PHE A 47 30.05 32.66 -18.03
N SER A 48 29.75 33.54 -17.05
CA SER A 48 30.70 33.80 -15.97
C SER A 48 30.98 32.52 -15.15
N THR A 49 32.11 32.53 -14.43
CA THR A 49 32.56 31.38 -13.62
C THR A 49 31.49 30.87 -12.66
N LEU A 50 30.68 31.77 -12.10
CA LEU A 50 29.60 31.42 -11.18
C LEU A 50 28.55 30.51 -11.84
N TYR A 51 28.05 30.91 -13.02
CA TYR A 51 27.04 30.14 -13.76
C TYR A 51 27.62 28.83 -14.30
N SER A 52 28.83 28.88 -14.88
CA SER A 52 29.53 27.68 -15.34
C SER A 52 29.64 26.63 -14.24
N TRP A 53 30.09 27.06 -13.05
CA TRP A 53 30.24 26.18 -11.90
C TRP A 53 28.90 25.62 -11.41
N GLN A 54 27.87 26.46 -11.31
CA GLN A 54 26.54 26.02 -10.88
C GLN A 54 25.97 24.96 -11.83
N PHE A 55 26.09 25.17 -13.14
CA PHE A 55 25.56 24.24 -14.14
C PHE A 55 26.38 22.95 -14.25
N ASP A 56 27.70 23.01 -14.09
CA ASP A 56 28.51 21.79 -13.96
C ASP A 56 28.16 21.02 -12.68
N ALA A 57 27.92 21.72 -11.56
CA ALA A 57 27.48 21.11 -10.31
C ALA A 57 26.07 20.50 -10.43
N LEU A 58 25.17 21.09 -11.23
CA LEU A 58 23.84 20.54 -11.52
C LEU A 58 23.96 19.16 -12.16
N TYR A 59 24.81 19.01 -13.19
CA TYR A 59 25.07 17.72 -13.82
C TYR A 59 25.63 16.71 -12.81
N ALA A 60 26.66 17.09 -12.05
CA ALA A 60 27.32 16.21 -11.10
C ALA A 60 26.34 15.73 -10.02
N LYS A 61 25.69 16.64 -9.30
CA LYS A 61 24.75 16.31 -8.21
C LYS A 61 23.53 15.55 -8.72
N GLY A 62 22.96 15.95 -9.85
CA GLY A 62 21.77 15.30 -10.42
C GLY A 62 22.04 13.86 -10.85
N ARG A 63 23.17 13.63 -11.52
CA ARG A 63 23.59 12.28 -11.93
C ARG A 63 24.02 11.43 -10.76
N ASP A 64 24.80 11.97 -9.82
CA ASP A 64 25.19 11.24 -8.62
C ASP A 64 23.96 10.80 -7.84
N PHE A 65 22.97 11.69 -7.68
CA PHE A 65 21.71 11.35 -7.04
C PHE A 65 20.97 10.22 -7.77
N ALA A 66 21.00 10.21 -9.10
CA ALA A 66 20.42 9.13 -9.89
C ALA A 66 21.16 7.79 -9.69
N ILE A 67 22.49 7.80 -9.62
CA ILE A 67 23.31 6.60 -9.35
C ILE A 67 22.94 6.04 -7.97
N PHE A 68 22.96 6.91 -6.95
CA PHE A 68 22.67 6.52 -5.58
C PHE A 68 21.27 5.90 -5.46
N ALA A 69 20.24 6.61 -5.96
CA ALA A 69 18.86 6.14 -5.87
C ALA A 69 18.60 4.86 -6.68
N ALA A 70 19.26 4.70 -7.84
CA ALA A 70 19.10 3.49 -8.65
C ALA A 70 19.56 2.22 -7.93
N GLY A 71 20.64 2.32 -7.15
CA GLY A 71 21.18 1.22 -6.35
C GLY A 71 20.34 0.98 -5.10
N CYS A 72 20.25 1.98 -4.22
CA CYS A 72 19.65 1.79 -2.88
C CYS A 72 18.19 1.35 -2.92
N LEU A 73 17.44 1.69 -3.97
CA LEU A 73 16.04 1.24 -4.13
C LEU A 73 15.88 -0.24 -4.51
N LYS A 74 16.98 -0.94 -4.80
CA LYS A 74 17.01 -2.37 -5.17
C LYS A 74 17.86 -3.22 -4.24
N ASP A 75 18.67 -2.59 -3.39
CA ASP A 75 19.61 -3.29 -2.51
C ASP A 75 18.93 -4.18 -1.46
N PHE A 76 17.62 -4.07 -1.23
CA PHE A 76 16.90 -4.97 -0.30
C PHE A 76 17.07 -6.48 -0.63
N ASN A 77 17.42 -6.80 -1.87
CA ASN A 77 17.72 -8.18 -2.28
C ASN A 77 19.15 -8.63 -1.92
N ASP A 78 20.05 -7.72 -1.56
CA ASP A 78 21.37 -8.04 -1.03
C ASP A 78 21.24 -8.48 0.43
N VAL A 79 21.23 -9.80 0.65
CA VAL A 79 21.13 -10.41 1.98
C VAL A 79 22.34 -10.08 2.86
N GLY A 80 23.52 -9.84 2.26
CA GLY A 80 24.73 -9.49 2.99
C GLY A 80 24.68 -8.09 3.57
N GLN A 81 24.11 -7.14 2.83
CA GLN A 81 23.94 -5.75 3.27
C GLN A 81 22.66 -5.57 4.11
N PHE A 82 21.57 -6.20 3.70
CA PHE A 82 20.24 -6.02 4.28
C PHE A 82 19.59 -7.38 4.59
N PRO A 83 20.03 -8.06 5.67
CA PRO A 83 19.48 -9.36 6.03
C PRO A 83 18.00 -9.27 6.46
N THR A 84 17.53 -8.13 6.97
CA THR A 84 16.15 -7.90 7.41
C THR A 84 15.51 -6.71 6.68
N LEU A 85 14.17 -6.64 6.67
CA LEU A 85 13.44 -5.51 6.11
C LEU A 85 13.75 -4.22 6.87
N SER A 86 13.83 -4.29 8.19
CA SER A 86 14.09 -3.19 9.10
C SER A 86 15.44 -2.53 8.83
N LEU A 87 16.52 -3.30 8.62
CA LEU A 87 17.83 -2.74 8.26
C LEU A 87 17.78 -2.03 6.90
N TYR A 88 17.07 -2.60 5.93
CA TYR A 88 16.86 -1.94 4.64
C TYR A 88 16.12 -0.61 4.78
N VAL A 89 14.97 -0.63 5.47
CA VAL A 89 14.09 0.53 5.66
C VAL A 89 14.78 1.63 6.48
N ASP A 90 15.50 1.26 7.54
CA ASP A 90 16.20 2.22 8.42
C ASP A 90 17.42 2.84 7.73
N SER A 91 17.99 2.16 6.72
CA SER A 91 19.13 2.70 5.95
C SER A 91 18.84 4.03 5.25
N PHE A 92 17.56 4.35 5.02
CA PHE A 92 17.15 5.55 4.32
C PHE A 92 17.26 6.84 5.15
N GLU A 93 17.23 6.76 6.49
CA GLU A 93 17.06 7.93 7.37
C GLU A 93 18.14 9.01 7.21
N ASN A 94 19.34 8.64 6.79
CA ASN A 94 20.49 9.56 6.64
C ASN A 94 20.96 9.71 5.19
N THR A 95 20.11 9.35 4.23
CA THR A 95 20.46 9.37 2.79
C THR A 95 20.12 10.70 2.13
N TRP A 96 20.64 10.91 0.91
CA TRP A 96 20.24 12.05 0.06
C TRP A 96 18.74 12.16 -0.12
N GLY A 97 18.05 11.02 -0.05
CA GLY A 97 16.61 10.95 -0.10
C GLY A 97 15.92 11.82 0.94
N TYR A 98 16.55 12.15 2.07
CA TYR A 98 15.96 12.86 3.21
C TYR A 98 16.60 14.24 3.47
N ARG A 99 17.54 14.67 2.63
CA ARG A 99 18.22 15.97 2.79
C ARG A 99 17.51 17.06 1.98
N ASP A 100 17.11 18.15 2.64
CA ASP A 100 16.54 19.33 1.99
C ASP A 100 17.57 20.11 1.15
N GLU A 101 18.86 19.85 1.37
CA GLU A 101 19.98 20.46 0.63
C GLU A 101 19.87 20.32 -0.88
N LEU A 102 19.39 19.17 -1.39
CA LEU A 102 19.25 18.97 -2.84
C LEU A 102 18.15 19.83 -3.45
N LYS A 103 17.07 20.05 -2.69
CA LYS A 103 15.98 20.94 -3.11
C LYS A 103 16.44 22.39 -3.12
N ASN A 104 17.09 22.83 -2.04
CA ASN A 104 17.64 24.18 -1.94
C ASN A 104 18.63 24.46 -3.09
N PHE A 105 19.54 23.52 -3.36
CA PHE A 105 20.47 23.63 -4.48
C PHE A 105 19.76 23.75 -5.83
N LEU A 106 18.71 22.97 -6.07
CA LEU A 106 17.95 23.04 -7.32
C LEU A 106 17.19 24.36 -7.44
N ASP A 107 16.62 24.87 -6.36
CA ASP A 107 15.89 26.13 -6.34
C ASP A 107 16.83 27.33 -6.59
N GLU A 108 18.02 27.35 -5.97
CA GLU A 108 19.09 28.32 -6.29
C GLU A 108 19.51 28.25 -7.77
N THR A 109 19.59 27.03 -8.32
CA THR A 109 19.96 26.82 -9.73
C THR A 109 18.87 27.33 -10.68
N LYS A 110 17.59 27.13 -10.33
CA LYS A 110 16.44 27.66 -11.09
C LYS A 110 16.43 29.18 -11.06
N GLU A 111 16.72 29.79 -9.90
CA GLU A 111 16.80 31.24 -9.76
C GLU A 111 17.89 31.81 -10.66
N LEU A 112 19.11 31.24 -10.61
CA LEU A 112 20.20 31.62 -11.51
C LEU A 112 19.81 31.46 -12.98
N ALA A 113 19.18 30.34 -13.34
CA ALA A 113 18.73 30.08 -14.70
C ALA A 113 17.65 31.05 -15.21
N SER A 114 17.01 31.84 -14.33
CA SER A 114 16.00 32.83 -14.72
C SER A 114 16.59 34.16 -15.20
N PHE A 115 17.85 34.45 -14.85
CA PHE A 115 18.51 35.71 -15.19
C PHE A 115 19.24 35.69 -16.54
N GLU A 116 19.40 34.52 -17.15
CA GLU A 116 20.19 34.32 -18.36
C GLU A 116 19.46 33.39 -19.35
N GLU A 117 19.74 33.55 -20.65
CA GLU A 117 19.25 32.62 -21.66
C GLU A 117 20.03 31.29 -21.56
N THR A 118 19.54 30.38 -20.70
CA THR A 118 20.24 29.14 -20.40
C THR A 118 20.27 28.15 -21.58
N PRO A 119 21.36 27.36 -21.73
CA PRO A 119 21.40 26.31 -22.74
C PRO A 119 20.27 25.32 -22.56
N TRP A 120 19.73 24.80 -23.67
CA TRP A 120 18.60 23.88 -23.64
C TRP A 120 18.88 22.66 -22.75
N ALA A 121 20.09 22.11 -22.83
CA ALA A 121 20.52 20.99 -22.02
C ALA A 121 20.39 21.27 -20.51
N VAL A 122 20.75 22.48 -20.06
CA VAL A 122 20.65 22.89 -18.65
C VAL A 122 19.18 22.95 -18.21
N SER A 123 18.30 23.55 -19.02
CA SER A 123 16.87 23.61 -18.71
C SER A 123 16.27 22.20 -18.60
N ARG A 124 16.68 21.27 -19.47
CA ARG A 124 16.26 19.86 -19.39
C ARG A 124 16.79 19.15 -18.15
N MET A 125 18.04 19.41 -17.77
CA MET A 125 18.64 18.87 -16.54
C MET A 125 17.88 19.33 -15.29
N ILE A 126 17.48 20.61 -15.22
CA ILE A 126 16.63 21.12 -14.13
C ILE A 126 15.31 20.34 -14.03
N ILE A 127 14.65 20.11 -15.17
CA ILE A 127 13.38 19.35 -15.22
C ILE A 127 13.57 17.91 -14.74
N ILE A 128 14.65 17.25 -15.17
CA ILE A 128 14.95 15.88 -14.73
C ILE A 128 15.21 15.83 -13.23
N PHE A 129 15.99 16.77 -12.70
CA PHE A 129 16.28 16.81 -11.28
C PHE A 129 15.01 17.09 -10.46
N ASP A 130 14.14 17.98 -10.92
CA ASP A 130 12.84 18.22 -10.28
C ASP A 130 12.01 16.93 -10.22
N HIS A 131 11.98 16.16 -11.30
CA HIS A 131 11.29 14.86 -11.32
C HIS A 131 11.96 13.83 -10.41
N GLN A 132 13.30 13.79 -10.33
CA GLN A 132 14.02 12.96 -9.37
C GLN A 132 13.62 13.27 -7.92
N LEU A 133 13.47 14.56 -7.56
CA LEU A 133 13.02 14.95 -6.22
C LEU A 133 11.58 14.48 -5.95
N ARG A 134 10.66 14.60 -6.92
CA ARG A 134 9.27 14.08 -6.79
C ARG A 134 9.22 12.57 -6.64
N LEU A 135 10.03 11.82 -7.40
CA LEU A 135 10.14 10.37 -7.24
C LEU A 135 10.65 10.00 -5.85
N MET A 136 11.57 10.80 -5.30
CA MET A 136 12.08 10.58 -3.96
C MET A 136 11.04 10.84 -2.87
N GLU A 137 10.12 11.79 -3.06
CA GLU A 137 8.96 11.96 -2.17
C GLU A 137 8.06 10.71 -2.17
N ALA A 138 7.83 10.09 -3.34
CA ALA A 138 7.08 8.84 -3.44
C ALA A 138 7.81 7.65 -2.77
N VAL A 139 9.15 7.63 -2.84
CA VAL A 139 9.98 6.68 -2.08
C VAL A 139 9.80 6.90 -0.58
N ARG A 140 9.92 8.15 -0.08
CA ARG A 140 9.72 8.46 1.35
C ARG A 140 8.38 7.94 1.85
N GLY A 141 7.30 8.19 1.11
CA GLY A 141 5.97 7.68 1.45
C GLY A 141 5.89 6.15 1.44
N THR A 142 6.59 5.49 0.54
CA THR A 142 6.64 4.01 0.49
C THR A 142 7.45 3.42 1.65
N VAL A 143 8.57 4.05 2.01
CA VAL A 143 9.37 3.69 3.19
C VAL A 143 8.54 3.84 4.47
N GLU A 144 7.74 4.90 4.59
CA GLU A 144 6.85 5.09 5.73
C GLU A 144 5.75 4.02 5.82
N ILE A 145 5.20 3.59 4.67
CA ILE A 145 4.28 2.45 4.64
C ILE A 145 4.99 1.18 5.10
N LEU A 146 6.23 0.92 4.64
CA LEU A 146 7.02 -0.23 5.04
C LEU A 146 7.29 -0.27 6.55
N LYS A 147 7.61 0.88 7.17
CA LYS A 147 7.74 1.02 8.63
C LYS A 147 6.48 0.61 9.39
N ASN A 148 5.32 0.75 8.76
CA ASN A 148 4.03 0.39 9.35
C ASN A 148 3.61 -1.07 9.13
N THR A 149 4.35 -1.82 8.31
CA THR A 149 4.05 -3.24 8.02
C THR A 149 4.29 -4.13 9.23
N HIS A 150 3.55 -5.24 9.30
CA HIS A 150 3.68 -6.22 10.37
C HIS A 150 5.10 -6.83 10.42
N LEU A 151 5.68 -7.16 9.26
CA LEU A 151 7.04 -7.69 9.15
C LEU A 151 8.08 -6.75 9.78
N TYR A 152 8.04 -5.45 9.42
CA TYR A 152 8.96 -4.46 10.01
C TYR A 152 8.81 -4.39 11.53
N LYS A 153 7.56 -4.33 12.03
CA LYS A 153 7.28 -4.24 13.47
C LYS A 153 7.72 -5.48 14.24
N ILE A 154 7.60 -6.68 13.67
CA ILE A 154 8.15 -7.90 14.25
C ILE A 154 9.67 -7.79 14.39
N GLU A 155 10.35 -7.40 13.33
CA GLU A 155 11.82 -7.32 13.33
C GLU A 155 12.35 -6.24 14.30
N LYS A 156 11.58 -5.18 14.55
CA LYS A 156 11.88 -4.15 15.56
C LYS A 156 11.48 -4.55 16.99
N GLY A 157 10.80 -5.69 17.17
CA GLY A 157 10.30 -6.14 18.47
C GLY A 157 9.06 -5.40 18.96
N GLU A 158 8.38 -4.68 18.07
CA GLU A 158 7.16 -3.88 18.35
C GLU A 158 5.87 -4.68 18.14
N ALA A 159 5.95 -5.82 17.46
CA ALA A 159 4.84 -6.74 17.25
C ALA A 159 5.28 -8.20 17.49
N CYS A 160 4.33 -9.04 17.91
CA CYS A 160 4.55 -10.47 18.03
C CYS A 160 4.50 -11.16 16.66
N VAL A 161 5.31 -12.19 16.45
CA VAL A 161 5.18 -13.08 15.28
C VAL A 161 3.79 -13.73 15.33
N GLU A 162 2.97 -13.50 14.31
CA GLU A 162 1.70 -14.20 14.16
C GLU A 162 1.95 -15.71 14.10
N LYS A 163 1.27 -16.47 14.97
CA LYS A 163 1.22 -17.94 14.85
C LYS A 163 0.30 -18.26 13.67
N GLU A 164 0.72 -19.18 12.80
CA GLU A 164 -0.10 -19.69 11.68
C GLU A 164 -1.52 -20.00 12.17
N GLN A 165 -2.49 -19.17 11.77
CA GLN A 165 -3.90 -19.44 12.01
C GLN A 165 -4.41 -20.34 10.91
N ASN A 166 -4.29 -21.66 11.12
CA ASN A 166 -4.98 -22.65 10.30
C ASN A 166 -6.48 -22.62 10.65
N ILE A 167 -7.25 -21.77 9.96
CA ILE A 167 -8.71 -21.83 10.01
C ILE A 167 -9.17 -22.89 9.00
N SER A 168 -9.29 -24.14 9.47
CA SER A 168 -9.95 -25.22 8.75
C SER A 168 -11.46 -25.17 9.04
N ILE A 169 -12.25 -24.70 8.08
CA ILE A 169 -13.73 -24.78 8.15
C ILE A 169 -14.15 -26.15 7.62
N GLY A 170 -14.32 -27.12 8.53
CA GLY A 170 -14.93 -28.41 8.23
C GLY A 170 -16.45 -28.29 8.11
N ASN A 171 -17.02 -28.96 7.10
CA ASN A 171 -18.45 -28.95 6.76
C ASN A 171 -19.39 -29.13 7.97
N ILE A 172 -20.31 -28.15 8.14
CA ILE A 172 -21.69 -28.23 8.67
C ILE A 172 -21.96 -29.15 9.88
N ASN A 173 -21.07 -29.16 10.86
CA ASN A 173 -21.40 -29.42 12.26
C ASN A 173 -20.39 -28.66 13.10
N GLY A 174 -20.80 -27.49 13.58
CA GLY A 174 -19.95 -26.44 14.16
C GLY A 174 -18.90 -26.93 15.15
N LYS A 175 -17.69 -27.19 14.63
CA LYS A 175 -16.45 -27.27 15.38
C LYS A 175 -15.48 -26.27 14.78
N VAL A 176 -15.33 -25.15 15.46
CA VAL A 176 -14.26 -24.19 15.21
C VAL A 176 -13.15 -24.53 16.20
N ASN A 177 -12.09 -25.19 15.72
CA ASN A 177 -10.89 -25.40 16.51
C ASN A 177 -10.01 -24.15 16.40
N ILE A 178 -10.12 -23.26 17.39
CA ILE A 178 -9.14 -22.21 17.66
C ILE A 178 -8.37 -22.68 18.89
N ASN A 179 -7.13 -23.12 18.72
CA ASN A 179 -6.33 -23.66 19.83
C ASN A 179 -6.03 -22.57 20.87
N SER A 180 -6.76 -22.58 21.98
CA SER A 180 -6.16 -22.27 23.29
C SER A 180 -5.54 -23.56 23.84
N ILE A 181 -4.42 -23.41 24.56
CA ILE A 181 -3.96 -24.44 25.50
C ILE A 181 -5.12 -24.64 26.49
N ASP A 182 -5.81 -25.76 26.34
CA ASP A 182 -6.89 -26.29 27.19
C ASP A 182 -7.79 -25.25 27.87
N SER A 183 -8.51 -24.46 27.07
CA SER A 183 -9.67 -23.69 27.53
C SER A 183 -10.70 -23.67 26.43
N SER A 184 -11.42 -24.79 26.29
CA SER A 184 -12.56 -24.88 25.40
C SER A 184 -13.69 -24.01 25.95
N THR A 185 -14.18 -23.08 25.13
CA THR A 185 -15.50 -22.47 25.36
C THR A 185 -16.42 -22.98 24.25
N ASN A 186 -17.38 -23.82 24.63
CA ASN A 186 -18.42 -24.29 23.72
C ASN A 186 -19.34 -23.12 23.38
N ILE A 187 -19.08 -22.44 22.26
CA ILE A 187 -20.04 -21.50 21.71
C ILE A 187 -20.98 -22.31 20.81
N LYS A 188 -22.14 -22.69 21.37
CA LYS A 188 -23.32 -22.95 20.53
C LYS A 188 -23.60 -21.65 19.78
N ILE A 189 -23.37 -21.63 18.46
CA ILE A 189 -23.94 -20.59 17.60
C ILE A 189 -25.44 -20.83 17.63
N ASP A 190 -26.10 -20.19 18.59
CA ASP A 190 -27.54 -20.12 18.63
C ASP A 190 -27.99 -19.35 17.39
N SER A 191 -28.94 -19.88 16.64
CA SER A 191 -29.62 -19.19 15.54
C SER A 191 -30.02 -17.75 15.87
N SER A 192 -30.30 -17.46 17.14
CA SER A 192 -30.55 -16.11 17.68
C SER A 192 -29.41 -15.11 17.40
N SER A 193 -28.15 -15.56 17.43
CA SER A 193 -26.98 -14.71 17.20
C SER A 193 -26.87 -14.20 15.74
N ILE A 194 -27.29 -15.01 14.76
CA ILE A 194 -27.27 -14.64 13.34
C ILE A 194 -28.29 -13.53 13.08
N PHE A 195 -29.51 -13.68 13.60
CA PHE A 195 -30.57 -12.67 13.45
C PHE A 195 -30.21 -11.37 14.18
N LEU A 196 -29.56 -11.44 15.34
CA LEU A 196 -29.10 -10.27 16.07
C LEU A 196 -28.01 -9.49 15.29
N SER A 197 -27.01 -10.18 14.74
CA SER A 197 -25.96 -9.56 13.93
C SER A 197 -26.52 -8.92 12.65
N LEU A 198 -27.47 -9.58 12.00
CA LEU A 198 -28.14 -9.05 10.81
C LEU A 198 -28.98 -7.80 11.13
N ARG A 199 -29.74 -7.82 12.25
CA ARG A 199 -30.48 -6.63 12.72
C ARG A 199 -29.54 -5.46 12.98
N LYS A 200 -28.40 -5.71 13.63
CA LYS A 200 -27.40 -4.68 13.90
C LYS A 200 -26.83 -4.08 12.61
N ALA A 201 -26.44 -4.91 11.64
CA ALA A 201 -25.92 -4.44 10.36
C ALA A 201 -26.92 -3.56 9.58
N ILE A 202 -28.23 -3.87 9.66
CA ILE A 202 -29.28 -3.04 9.06
C ILE A 202 -29.49 -1.75 9.86
N ALA A 203 -29.48 -1.82 11.19
CA ALA A 203 -29.63 -0.64 12.05
C ALA A 203 -28.55 0.41 11.78
N ASP A 204 -27.29 -0.04 11.67
CA ASP A 204 -26.09 0.79 11.48
C ASP A 204 -25.91 1.28 10.03
N SER A 205 -26.80 0.90 9.10
CA SER A 205 -26.73 1.27 7.69
C SER A 205 -27.47 2.58 7.36
N ASP A 206 -27.17 3.17 6.21
CA ASP A 206 -27.88 4.35 5.67
C ASP A 206 -29.21 4.02 4.95
N ILE A 207 -29.80 2.84 5.18
CA ILE A 207 -31.10 2.48 4.62
C ILE A 207 -32.19 3.41 5.18
N LYS A 208 -33.12 3.86 4.33
CA LYS A 208 -34.26 4.69 4.76
C LYS A 208 -35.18 3.93 5.74
N ASP A 209 -35.75 4.64 6.70
CA ASP A 209 -36.57 4.06 7.78
C ASP A 209 -37.68 3.12 7.30
N ALA A 210 -38.42 3.50 6.26
CA ALA A 210 -39.48 2.67 5.69
C ALA A 210 -38.98 1.33 5.12
N ALA A 211 -37.75 1.27 4.61
CA ALA A 211 -37.12 0.04 4.14
C ALA A 211 -36.48 -0.76 5.28
N LYS A 212 -35.90 -0.07 6.29
CA LYS A 212 -35.41 -0.72 7.53
C LYS A 212 -36.53 -1.48 8.25
N SER A 213 -37.70 -0.87 8.42
CA SER A 213 -38.85 -1.52 9.06
C SER A 213 -39.25 -2.83 8.36
N ARG A 214 -39.33 -2.82 7.02
CA ARG A 214 -39.67 -4.02 6.24
C ARG A 214 -38.62 -5.12 6.39
N LEU A 215 -37.33 -4.76 6.39
CA LEU A 215 -36.25 -5.72 6.61
C LEU A 215 -36.29 -6.32 8.02
N PHE A 216 -36.59 -5.52 9.05
CA PHE A 216 -36.74 -6.01 10.42
C PHE A 216 -37.93 -6.96 10.58
N GLU A 217 -39.07 -6.65 9.95
CA GLU A 217 -40.24 -7.54 9.92
C GLU A 217 -39.92 -8.87 9.22
N GLY A 218 -39.17 -8.83 8.12
CA GLY A 218 -38.69 -10.02 7.42
C GLY A 218 -37.75 -10.87 8.28
N ILE A 219 -36.85 -10.24 9.04
CA ILE A 219 -35.95 -10.93 9.98
C ILE A 219 -36.73 -11.56 11.13
N GLU A 220 -37.69 -10.84 11.71
CA GLU A 220 -38.55 -11.38 12.77
C GLU A 220 -39.40 -12.56 12.28
N SER A 221 -39.90 -12.48 11.05
CA SER A 221 -40.67 -13.56 10.43
C SER A 221 -39.81 -14.80 10.19
N MET A 222 -38.56 -14.64 9.73
CA MET A 222 -37.61 -15.74 9.60
C MET A 222 -37.23 -16.33 10.97
N GLU A 223 -36.95 -15.49 11.96
CA GLU A 223 -36.57 -15.95 13.30
C GLU A 223 -37.69 -16.75 13.97
N LYS A 224 -38.96 -16.30 13.84
CA LYS A 224 -40.13 -17.05 14.34
C LYS A 224 -40.36 -18.36 13.59
N ALA A 225 -40.04 -18.41 12.30
CA ALA A 225 -40.20 -19.60 11.48
C ALA A 225 -39.02 -20.58 11.59
N ASN A 226 -37.92 -20.20 12.25
CA ASN A 226 -36.71 -20.98 12.37
C ASN A 226 -36.97 -22.36 13.00
N GLY A 227 -36.36 -23.40 12.42
CA GLY A 227 -36.61 -24.80 12.84
C GLY A 227 -37.94 -25.39 12.37
N SER A 228 -38.72 -24.66 11.55
CA SER A 228 -39.96 -25.16 10.93
C SER A 228 -39.85 -25.19 9.40
N TRP A 229 -40.72 -25.96 8.76
CA TRP A 229 -40.82 -26.03 7.29
C TRP A 229 -41.16 -24.67 6.64
N ALA A 230 -41.81 -23.78 7.38
CA ALA A 230 -42.16 -22.43 6.92
C ALA A 230 -40.92 -21.51 6.79
N PHE A 231 -39.76 -21.89 7.34
CA PHE A 231 -38.54 -21.11 7.25
C PHE A 231 -38.10 -20.89 5.79
N SER A 232 -38.23 -21.90 4.93
CA SER A 232 -37.86 -21.81 3.51
C SER A 232 -38.64 -20.74 2.76
N GLU A 233 -39.93 -20.60 3.08
CA GLU A 233 -40.79 -19.58 2.50
C GLU A 233 -40.39 -18.19 3.01
N LYS A 234 -40.23 -18.03 4.33
CA LYS A 234 -39.84 -16.74 4.94
C LYS A 234 -38.44 -16.27 4.53
N TYR A 235 -37.53 -17.20 4.31
CA TYR A 235 -36.22 -16.91 3.75
C TYR A 235 -36.33 -16.35 2.33
N LYS A 236 -37.11 -16.98 1.44
CA LYS A 236 -37.31 -16.49 0.07
C LYS A 236 -37.95 -15.10 0.05
N ASP A 237 -38.98 -14.89 0.88
CA ASP A 237 -39.64 -13.59 1.03
C ASP A 237 -38.65 -12.52 1.47
N PHE A 238 -37.80 -12.82 2.46
CA PHE A 238 -36.78 -11.90 2.94
C PHE A 238 -35.72 -11.57 1.88
N ILE A 239 -35.21 -12.58 1.16
CA ILE A 239 -34.24 -12.35 0.08
C ILE A 239 -34.84 -11.44 -0.99
N GLN A 240 -36.10 -11.66 -1.39
CA GLN A 240 -36.79 -10.80 -2.35
C GLN A 240 -36.96 -9.36 -1.85
N GLN A 241 -37.32 -9.19 -0.57
CA GLN A 241 -37.45 -7.85 0.05
C GLN A 241 -36.10 -7.14 0.18
N SER A 242 -35.01 -7.89 0.35
CA SER A 242 -33.65 -7.38 0.50
C SER A 242 -32.92 -7.09 -0.82
N ALA A 243 -33.55 -7.32 -1.98
CA ALA A 243 -32.89 -7.23 -3.30
C ALA A 243 -32.15 -5.90 -3.54
N ASN A 244 -32.71 -4.78 -3.09
CA ASN A 244 -32.09 -3.45 -3.21
C ASN A 244 -31.05 -3.12 -2.11
N HIS A 245 -30.83 -4.05 -1.18
CA HIS A 245 -30.00 -3.89 0.02
C HIS A 245 -28.98 -5.03 0.18
N MET A 246 -28.69 -5.73 -0.92
CA MET A 246 -27.81 -6.90 -0.93
C MET A 246 -26.38 -6.62 -0.49
N ALA A 247 -25.88 -5.39 -0.63
CA ALA A 247 -24.56 -5.03 -0.10
C ALA A 247 -24.43 -5.25 1.43
N ILE A 248 -25.54 -5.13 2.17
CA ILE A 248 -25.61 -5.30 3.62
C ILE A 248 -26.05 -6.73 3.98
N VAL A 249 -26.95 -7.32 3.19
CA VAL A 249 -27.55 -8.63 3.48
C VAL A 249 -26.72 -9.81 2.96
N ALA A 250 -26.01 -9.65 1.83
CA ALA A 250 -25.27 -10.74 1.18
C ALA A 250 -24.26 -11.47 2.08
N PRO A 251 -23.48 -10.79 2.96
CA PRO A 251 -22.55 -11.47 3.87
C PRO A 251 -23.23 -12.47 4.82
N PHE A 252 -24.53 -12.30 5.11
CA PHE A 252 -25.30 -13.15 6.01
C PHE A 252 -26.02 -14.29 5.29
N ILE A 253 -26.09 -14.26 3.95
CA ILE A 253 -26.81 -15.27 3.16
C ILE A 253 -26.30 -16.69 3.42
N PRO A 254 -24.98 -16.98 3.41
CA PRO A 254 -24.52 -18.35 3.66
C PRO A 254 -24.98 -18.91 5.02
N ALA A 255 -25.00 -18.06 6.06
CA ALA A 255 -25.45 -18.44 7.39
C ALA A 255 -26.97 -18.56 7.49
N LEU A 256 -27.74 -17.74 6.78
CA LEU A 256 -29.20 -17.88 6.70
C LEU A 256 -29.61 -19.11 5.88
N THR A 257 -28.86 -19.41 4.81
CA THR A 257 -29.08 -20.61 3.98
C THR A 257 -28.81 -21.89 4.77
N SER A 258 -27.83 -21.90 5.68
CA SER A 258 -27.55 -23.09 6.50
C SER A 258 -28.69 -23.44 7.47
N LEU A 259 -29.56 -22.47 7.80
CA LEU A 259 -30.78 -22.67 8.59
C LEU A 259 -31.91 -23.31 7.78
N LEU A 260 -31.81 -23.42 6.45
CA LEU A 260 -32.83 -24.07 5.63
C LEU A 260 -32.97 -25.57 5.94
N GLY A 261 -31.92 -26.20 6.49
CA GLY A 261 -31.85 -27.65 6.66
C GLY A 261 -31.87 -28.37 5.31
N VAL A 262 -30.83 -29.17 5.02
CA VAL A 262 -30.96 -30.22 3.99
C VAL A 262 -31.58 -31.44 4.65
#